data_AF-A0A6J4VBN3-F1
#
_entry.id   AF-A0A6J4VBN3-F1
#
_cell.length_a   1.000
_cell.length_b   1.000
_cell.length_c   1.000
_cell.angle_alpha   90.00
_cell.angle_beta   90.00
_cell.angle_gamma   90.00
#
_symmetry.space_group_name_H-M   'P 1'
#
loop_
_entity.id
_entity.type
_entity.pdbx_description
1 polymer ?
#
loop_
_entity_poly.entity_id
_entity_poly.type
_entity_poly.pdbx_seq_one_letter_code
_entity_poly.pdbx_strand_id
1 'polypeptide(L)'
;MTALAATLHDPAGRMLPLLKRHGAVLAAYAAAAVAATPETHPDVVGLLRASGANLLRGGPDIGRGRRDAVAAASRVADGDVLCVDFDRWLFWAETHPDELMAVPKRLAGRRPLPWYVAVGRSRRAWETHPAAQRACEAPTNRALSLAAGRTLDATAGCCWLAPEGVRLVLAASTEASNATDLEWPAIVLRHDPRRLGFVRVEGLAFETAAFHPREVAAAGGLAAWVAATYDRPQVWAARLRLAADSAAAL
;
A
#
# COMPACT_ATOMS: atom_id res chain seq x y z
N MET A 1 -7.11 12.56 14.19
CA MET A 1 -7.14 11.09 14.07
C MET A 1 -7.00 10.77 12.59
N THR A 2 -6.19 9.78 12.23
CA THR A 2 -5.87 9.47 10.83
C THR A 2 -6.99 8.73 10.14
N ALA A 3 -7.24 9.02 8.87
CA ALA A 3 -8.14 8.25 8.01
C ALA A 3 -7.37 7.16 7.23
N LEU A 4 -8.03 6.06 6.92
CA LEU A 4 -7.49 4.97 6.11
C LEU A 4 -8.05 5.09 4.68
N ALA A 5 -7.17 4.98 3.69
CA ALA A 5 -7.52 4.78 2.29
C ALA A 5 -6.90 3.47 1.81
N ALA A 6 -7.67 2.63 1.13
CA ALA A 6 -7.17 1.37 0.60
C ALA A 6 -7.79 0.99 -0.73
N THR A 7 -7.10 0.11 -1.47
CA THR A 7 -7.65 -0.58 -2.64
C THR A 7 -7.75 -2.08 -2.38
N LEU A 8 -8.74 -2.73 -2.99
CA LEU A 8 -9.05 -4.13 -2.75
C LEU A 8 -9.50 -4.85 -4.03
N HIS A 9 -8.87 -5.99 -4.29
CA HIS A 9 -9.31 -6.98 -5.26
C HIS A 9 -9.17 -8.38 -4.63
N ASP A 10 -10.30 -9.01 -4.28
CA ASP A 10 -10.31 -10.35 -3.69
C ASP A 10 -11.50 -11.17 -4.20
N PRO A 11 -11.44 -11.64 -5.47
CA PRO A 11 -12.56 -12.37 -6.07
C PRO A 11 -12.83 -13.73 -5.41
N ALA A 12 -11.82 -14.32 -4.78
CA ALA A 12 -11.92 -15.62 -4.13
C ALA A 12 -12.24 -15.54 -2.62
N GLY A 13 -12.43 -14.34 -2.07
CA GLY A 13 -12.72 -14.15 -0.64
C GLY A 13 -11.59 -14.63 0.29
N ARG A 14 -10.34 -14.65 -0.20
CA ARG A 14 -9.17 -15.14 0.54
C ARG A 14 -8.86 -14.31 1.77
N MET A 15 -9.26 -13.05 1.77
CA MET A 15 -9.03 -12.12 2.88
C MET A 15 -10.04 -12.30 4.03
N LEU A 16 -11.14 -13.03 3.83
CA LEU A 16 -12.19 -13.23 4.83
C LEU A 16 -11.67 -13.66 6.22
N PRO A 17 -10.75 -14.63 6.35
CA PRO A 17 -10.29 -15.07 7.67
C PRO A 17 -9.59 -13.96 8.46
N LEU A 18 -8.71 -13.19 7.81
CA LEU A 18 -7.99 -12.09 8.46
C LEU A 18 -8.94 -10.91 8.70
N LEU A 19 -9.85 -10.62 7.76
CA LEU A 19 -10.84 -9.57 7.92
C LEU A 19 -11.79 -9.85 9.10
N LYS A 20 -12.19 -11.10 9.33
CA LYS A 20 -12.99 -11.47 10.51
C LYS A 20 -12.26 -11.21 11.83
N ARG A 21 -10.94 -11.40 11.86
CA ARG A 21 -10.12 -11.17 13.06
C ARG A 21 -9.82 -9.69 13.29
N HIS A 22 -9.54 -8.95 12.22
CA HIS A 22 -8.95 -7.61 12.30
C HIS A 22 -9.84 -6.48 11.80
N GLY A 23 -11.03 -6.77 11.25
CA GLY A 23 -11.94 -5.76 10.71
C GLY A 23 -12.32 -4.68 11.72
N ALA A 24 -12.46 -5.05 13.00
CA ALA A 24 -12.74 -4.10 14.08
C ALA A 24 -11.64 -3.04 14.28
N VAL A 25 -10.40 -3.29 13.83
CA VAL A 25 -9.30 -2.31 13.90
C VAL A 25 -9.59 -1.07 13.04
N LEU A 26 -10.47 -1.18 12.03
CA LEU A 26 -10.90 -0.04 11.23
C LEU A 26 -11.53 1.08 12.07
N ALA A 27 -12.16 0.75 13.21
CA ALA A 27 -12.74 1.72 14.13
C ALA A 27 -11.71 2.63 14.82
N ALA A 28 -10.41 2.30 14.73
CA ALA A 28 -9.35 3.14 15.27
C ALA A 28 -8.96 4.30 14.33
N TYR A 29 -9.46 4.30 13.10
CA TYR A 29 -9.31 5.39 12.14
C TYR A 29 -10.51 6.34 12.19
N ALA A 30 -10.29 7.60 11.85
CA ALA A 30 -11.36 8.60 11.79
C ALA A 30 -12.40 8.25 10.70
N ALA A 31 -11.93 7.59 9.65
CA ALA A 31 -12.72 7.02 8.57
C ALA A 31 -11.89 5.95 7.87
N ALA A 32 -12.54 5.00 7.21
CA ALA A 32 -11.90 4.06 6.31
C ALA A 32 -12.62 4.08 4.96
N ALA A 33 -11.92 4.41 3.88
CA ALA A 33 -12.43 4.33 2.52
C ALA A 33 -11.68 3.23 1.76
N VAL A 34 -12.42 2.29 1.18
CA VAL A 34 -11.84 1.17 0.43
C VAL A 34 -12.44 1.15 -0.97
N ALA A 35 -11.59 1.32 -1.99
CA ALA A 35 -11.97 1.14 -3.38
C ALA A 35 -11.88 -0.36 -3.73
N ALA A 36 -13.03 -1.03 -3.72
CA ALA A 36 -13.13 -2.46 -4.00
C ALA A 36 -13.57 -2.71 -5.45
N THR A 37 -12.83 -3.54 -6.16
CA THR A 37 -13.18 -3.95 -7.53
C THR A 37 -14.53 -4.69 -7.56
N PRO A 38 -15.32 -4.59 -8.66
CA PRO A 38 -16.61 -5.28 -8.79
C PRO A 38 -16.54 -6.80 -8.59
N GLU A 39 -15.39 -7.41 -8.86
CA GLU A 39 -15.16 -8.84 -8.74
C GLU A 39 -14.92 -9.27 -7.28
N THR A 40 -14.69 -8.34 -6.35
CA THR A 40 -14.44 -8.65 -4.94
C THR A 40 -15.58 -9.47 -4.34
N HIS A 41 -15.23 -10.55 -3.63
CA HIS A 41 -16.21 -11.49 -3.09
C HIS A 41 -17.27 -10.79 -2.23
N PRO A 42 -18.58 -11.07 -2.42
CA PRO A 42 -19.67 -10.38 -1.72
C PRO A 42 -19.56 -10.41 -0.20
N ASP A 43 -19.11 -11.53 0.38
CA ASP A 43 -18.92 -11.63 1.84
C ASP A 43 -17.81 -10.69 2.36
N VAL A 44 -16.76 -10.44 1.57
CA VAL A 44 -15.70 -9.49 1.93
C VAL A 44 -16.28 -8.08 1.95
N VAL A 45 -17.05 -7.73 0.91
CA VAL A 45 -17.78 -6.45 0.81
C VAL A 45 -18.75 -6.27 1.99
N GLY A 46 -19.55 -7.29 2.30
CA GLY A 46 -20.51 -7.27 3.41
C GLY A 46 -19.82 -7.06 4.76
N LEU A 47 -18.75 -7.80 5.02
CA LEU A 47 -18.00 -7.70 6.27
C LEU A 47 -17.26 -6.36 6.40
N LEU A 48 -16.74 -5.79 5.32
CA LEU A 48 -16.13 -4.46 5.35
C LEU A 48 -17.13 -3.38 5.71
N ARG A 49 -18.33 -3.41 5.12
CA ARG A 49 -19.41 -2.47 5.46
C ARG A 49 -19.83 -2.62 6.92
N ALA A 50 -19.99 -3.85 7.40
CA ALA A 50 -20.31 -4.13 8.80
C ALA A 50 -19.20 -3.64 9.76
N SER A 51 -17.95 -3.59 9.28
CA SER A 51 -16.79 -3.08 10.03
C SER A 51 -16.62 -1.56 9.93
N GLY A 52 -17.57 -0.84 9.29
CA GLY A 52 -17.58 0.62 9.19
C GLY A 52 -16.80 1.21 8.00
N ALA A 53 -16.36 0.39 7.05
CA ALA A 53 -15.69 0.89 5.85
C ALA A 53 -16.68 1.53 4.86
N ASN A 54 -16.34 2.72 4.36
CA ASN A 54 -16.96 3.32 3.19
C ASN A 54 -16.42 2.64 1.93
N LEU A 55 -17.27 1.86 1.26
CA LEU A 55 -16.89 1.15 0.04
C LEU A 55 -17.15 1.99 -1.21
N LEU A 56 -16.10 2.21 -1.98
CA LEU A 56 -16.14 2.83 -3.29
C LEU A 56 -16.06 1.74 -4.37
N ARG A 57 -16.64 2.02 -5.53
CA ARG A 57 -16.45 1.17 -6.71
C ARG A 57 -15.04 1.37 -7.26
N GLY A 58 -14.20 0.36 -7.12
CA GLY A 58 -12.90 0.26 -7.78
C GLY A 58 -13.02 -0.15 -9.25
N GLY A 59 -11.87 -0.31 -9.90
CA GLY A 59 -11.76 -0.74 -11.29
C GLY A 59 -10.37 -1.28 -11.60
N PRO A 60 -10.06 -1.55 -12.88
CA PRO A 60 -8.75 -2.08 -13.29
C PRO A 60 -7.60 -1.08 -13.05
N ASP A 61 -7.92 0.21 -13.01
CA ASP A 61 -6.95 1.29 -12.79
C ASP A 61 -6.73 1.53 -11.29
N ILE A 62 -5.81 0.78 -10.69
CA ILE A 62 -5.50 0.87 -9.26
C ILE A 62 -5.07 2.28 -8.82
N GLY A 63 -4.37 3.04 -9.65
CA GLY A 63 -3.98 4.42 -9.37
C GLY A 63 -5.19 5.36 -9.22
N ARG A 64 -6.22 5.16 -10.07
CA ARG A 64 -7.52 5.86 -9.92
C ARG A 64 -8.22 5.43 -8.63
N GLY A 65 -8.24 4.12 -8.34
CA GLY A 65 -8.82 3.58 -7.10
C GLY A 65 -8.16 4.16 -5.84
N ARG A 66 -6.82 4.28 -5.83
CA ARG A 66 -6.06 4.91 -4.73
C ARG A 66 -6.45 6.37 -4.55
N ARG A 67 -6.51 7.16 -5.63
CA ARG A 67 -6.95 8.57 -5.56
C ARG A 67 -8.38 8.71 -5.05
N ASP A 68 -9.31 7.89 -5.55
CA ASP A 68 -10.71 7.92 -5.12
C ASP A 68 -10.84 7.57 -3.62
N ALA A 69 -10.10 6.56 -3.14
CA ALA A 69 -10.05 6.18 -1.73
C ALA A 69 -9.46 7.30 -0.86
N VAL A 70 -8.34 7.91 -1.27
CA VAL A 70 -7.75 9.05 -0.56
C VAL A 70 -8.71 10.22 -0.50
N ALA A 71 -9.36 10.58 -1.61
CA ALA A 71 -10.32 11.69 -1.66
C ALA A 71 -11.55 11.43 -0.79
N ALA A 72 -12.04 10.20 -0.72
CA ALA A 72 -13.16 9.86 0.15
C ALA A 72 -12.76 9.86 1.64
N ALA A 73 -11.60 9.30 1.97
CA ALA A 73 -11.08 9.26 3.33
C ALA A 73 -10.82 10.69 3.88
N SER A 74 -10.27 11.57 3.06
CA SER A 74 -9.92 12.95 3.46
C SER A 74 -11.12 13.89 3.59
N ARG A 75 -12.31 13.53 3.12
CA ARG A 75 -13.53 14.36 3.30
C ARG A 75 -14.12 14.25 4.70
N VAL A 76 -13.88 13.13 5.38
CA VAL A 76 -14.46 12.84 6.70
C VAL A 76 -13.58 13.39 7.81
N ALA A 77 -12.27 13.45 7.58
CA ALA A 77 -11.32 14.03 8.49
C ALA A 77 -10.49 15.09 7.75
N ASP A 78 -10.46 16.32 8.27
CA ASP A 78 -9.51 17.39 7.90
C ASP A 78 -8.06 17.04 8.36
N GLY A 79 -7.73 15.74 8.30
CA GLY A 79 -6.58 15.11 8.89
C GLY A 79 -5.72 14.39 7.89
N ASP A 80 -4.77 13.63 8.41
CA ASP A 80 -3.86 12.82 7.64
C ASP A 80 -4.51 11.52 7.13
N VAL A 81 -3.97 10.98 6.04
CA VAL A 81 -4.43 9.74 5.41
C VAL A 81 -3.29 8.73 5.39
N LEU A 82 -3.54 7.52 5.91
CA LEU A 82 -2.72 6.34 5.63
C LEU A 82 -3.31 5.65 4.39
N CYS A 83 -2.59 5.68 3.27
CA CYS A 83 -2.97 4.97 2.05
C CYS A 83 -2.17 3.67 1.94
N VAL A 84 -2.84 2.53 1.84
CA VAL A 84 -2.19 1.21 1.85
C VAL A 84 -3.02 0.17 1.10
N ASP A 85 -2.38 -0.78 0.42
CA ASP A 85 -3.08 -1.93 -0.17
C ASP A 85 -3.74 -2.78 0.93
N PHE A 86 -4.99 -3.22 0.73
CA PHE A 86 -5.80 -3.74 1.85
C PHE A 86 -5.30 -5.08 2.40
N ASP A 87 -4.71 -5.94 1.56
CA ASP A 87 -4.02 -7.16 1.99
C ASP A 87 -2.84 -6.87 2.91
N ARG A 88 -2.02 -5.86 2.55
CA ARG A 88 -0.90 -5.40 3.36
C ARG A 88 -1.38 -4.84 4.69
N TRP A 89 -2.47 -4.09 4.71
CA TRP A 89 -3.06 -3.59 5.96
C TRP A 89 -3.53 -4.74 6.86
N LEU A 90 -4.25 -5.73 6.33
CA LEU A 90 -4.70 -6.89 7.09
C LEU A 90 -3.53 -7.70 7.66
N PHE A 91 -2.49 -7.90 6.87
CA PHE A 91 -1.30 -8.63 7.30
C PHE A 91 -0.48 -7.85 8.32
N TRP A 92 -0.42 -6.52 8.20
CA TRP A 92 0.19 -5.66 9.20
C TRP A 92 -0.58 -5.73 10.54
N ALA A 93 -1.91 -5.67 10.50
CA ALA A 93 -2.75 -5.83 11.68
C ALA A 93 -2.56 -7.19 12.36
N GLU A 94 -2.36 -8.26 11.59
CA GLU A 94 -2.06 -9.60 12.13
C GLU A 94 -0.69 -9.69 12.78
N THR A 95 0.35 -9.13 12.16
CA THR A 95 1.74 -9.44 12.53
C THR A 95 2.40 -8.38 13.39
N HIS A 96 2.02 -7.10 13.24
CA HIS A 96 2.61 -5.97 13.95
C HIS A 96 1.54 -4.92 14.29
N PRO A 97 0.47 -5.28 15.03
CA PRO A 97 -0.65 -4.38 15.32
C PRO A 97 -0.22 -3.10 16.05
N ASP A 98 0.71 -3.20 16.99
CA ASP A 98 1.23 -2.04 17.72
C ASP A 98 1.95 -1.05 16.79
N GLU A 99 2.71 -1.58 15.81
CA GLU A 99 3.40 -0.75 14.82
C GLU A 99 2.40 -0.05 13.90
N LEU A 100 1.37 -0.77 13.43
CA LEU A 100 0.29 -0.22 12.60
C LEU A 100 -0.38 0.97 13.28
N MET A 101 -0.67 0.84 14.58
CA MET A 101 -1.33 1.89 15.36
C MET A 101 -0.42 3.05 15.76
N ALA A 102 0.89 2.80 15.90
CA ALA A 102 1.85 3.82 16.32
C ALA A 102 2.34 4.69 15.15
N VAL A 103 2.47 4.13 13.94
CA VAL A 103 3.08 4.81 12.79
C VAL A 103 2.38 6.13 12.44
N PRO A 104 1.06 6.19 12.22
CA PRO A 104 0.40 7.45 11.86
C PRO A 104 0.59 8.56 12.90
N LYS A 105 0.43 8.22 14.18
CA LYS A 105 0.63 9.16 15.30
C LYS A 105 2.05 9.71 15.32
N ARG A 106 3.05 8.86 15.11
CA ARG A 106 4.47 9.27 15.03
C ARG A 106 4.73 10.19 13.85
N LEU A 107 4.09 9.97 12.70
CA LEU A 107 4.29 10.78 11.50
C LEU A 107 3.64 12.17 11.64
N ALA A 108 2.42 12.25 12.18
CA ALA A 108 1.74 13.51 12.46
C ALA A 108 2.51 14.42 13.45
N GLY A 109 3.31 13.82 14.34
CA GLY A 109 4.17 14.53 15.30
C GLY A 109 5.45 15.14 14.71
N ARG A 110 5.85 14.82 13.48
CA ARG A 110 7.12 15.26 12.90
C ARG A 110 7.13 16.77 12.58
N ARG A 111 8.32 17.40 12.69
CA ARG A 111 8.55 18.81 12.36
C ARG A 111 9.86 18.97 11.56
N PRO A 112 9.87 19.69 10.41
CA PRO A 112 8.67 20.19 9.71
C PRO A 112 7.74 19.03 9.35
N LEU A 113 6.43 19.29 9.33
CA LEU A 113 5.45 18.26 8.98
C LEU A 113 5.69 17.85 7.52
N PRO A 114 5.95 16.57 7.23
CA PRO A 114 6.03 16.10 5.85
C PRO A 114 4.65 16.21 5.20
N TRP A 115 4.60 16.43 3.89
CA TRP A 115 3.35 16.33 3.14
C TRP A 115 3.08 14.91 2.69
N TYR A 116 4.15 14.17 2.41
CA TYR A 116 4.12 12.77 2.00
C TYR A 116 5.19 12.00 2.76
N VAL A 117 4.87 10.82 3.26
CA VAL A 117 5.86 9.89 3.82
C VAL A 117 5.72 8.56 3.09
N ALA A 118 6.79 8.15 2.41
CA ALA A 118 6.92 6.77 1.96
C ALA A 118 7.06 5.88 3.20
N VAL A 119 6.13 4.94 3.38
CA VAL A 119 6.17 3.96 4.46
C VAL A 119 6.75 2.69 3.87
N GLY A 120 8.08 2.58 3.94
CA GLY A 120 8.82 1.50 3.31
C GLY A 120 9.08 0.33 4.24
N ARG A 121 9.65 -0.73 3.68
CA ARG A 121 9.98 -1.95 4.40
C ARG A 121 11.29 -1.80 5.15
N SER A 122 11.35 -2.42 6.32
CA SER A 122 12.62 -2.73 6.97
C SER A 122 13.44 -3.68 6.10
N ARG A 123 14.72 -3.87 6.43
CA ARG A 123 15.56 -4.85 5.73
C ARG A 123 14.99 -6.27 5.84
N ARG A 124 14.55 -6.68 7.04
CA ARG A 124 13.95 -8.00 7.26
C ARG A 124 12.67 -8.16 6.45
N ALA A 125 11.75 -7.19 6.53
CA ALA A 125 10.49 -7.23 5.77
C ALA A 125 10.74 -7.28 4.25
N TRP A 126 11.68 -6.47 3.75
CA TRP A 126 12.11 -6.50 2.35
C TRP A 126 12.62 -7.89 1.95
N GLU A 127 13.45 -8.52 2.78
CA GLU A 127 14.06 -9.82 2.49
C GLU A 127 13.05 -10.97 2.40
N THR A 128 11.85 -10.83 2.94
CA THR A 128 10.76 -11.83 2.81
C THR A 128 10.12 -11.87 1.41
N HIS A 129 10.33 -10.84 0.59
CA HIS A 129 9.66 -10.74 -0.72
C HIS A 129 10.31 -11.66 -1.78
N PRO A 130 9.51 -12.23 -2.69
CA PRO A 130 9.98 -12.95 -3.87
C PRO A 130 11.10 -12.23 -4.64
N ALA A 131 12.00 -13.01 -5.25
CA ALA A 131 13.14 -12.47 -6.00
C ALA A 131 12.69 -11.54 -7.14
N ALA A 132 11.65 -11.91 -7.89
CA ALA A 132 11.10 -11.08 -8.96
C ALA A 132 10.65 -9.69 -8.48
N GLN A 133 10.06 -9.60 -7.28
CA GLN A 133 9.69 -8.31 -6.69
C GLN A 133 10.93 -7.54 -6.29
N ARG A 134 11.84 -8.13 -5.48
CA ARG A 134 13.04 -7.43 -5.01
C ARG A 134 13.92 -6.93 -6.14
N ALA A 135 14.12 -7.74 -7.19
CA ALA A 135 14.96 -7.40 -8.33
C ALA A 135 14.40 -6.26 -9.18
N CYS A 136 13.07 -6.13 -9.28
CA CYS A 136 12.43 -5.06 -10.04
C CYS A 136 12.19 -3.80 -9.20
N GLU A 137 11.84 -3.97 -7.92
CA GLU A 137 11.55 -2.84 -7.02
C GLU A 137 12.84 -2.16 -6.51
N ALA A 138 13.98 -2.86 -6.45
CA ALA A 138 15.26 -2.26 -6.07
C ALA A 138 15.71 -1.12 -7.01
N PRO A 139 15.78 -1.29 -8.35
CA PRO A 139 16.10 -0.18 -9.24
C PRO A 139 15.03 0.92 -9.23
N THR A 140 13.76 0.58 -9.08
CA THR A 140 12.67 1.56 -8.94
C THR A 140 12.85 2.44 -7.69
N ASN A 141 13.06 1.83 -6.53
CA ASN A 141 13.37 2.55 -5.29
C ASN A 141 14.67 3.37 -5.42
N ARG A 142 15.66 2.85 -6.17
CA ARG A 142 16.93 3.56 -6.42
C ARG A 142 16.72 4.82 -7.24
N ALA A 143 15.86 4.80 -8.26
CA ALA A 143 15.55 5.98 -9.07
C ALA A 143 14.98 7.12 -8.20
N LEU A 144 13.94 6.84 -7.40
CA LEU A 144 13.39 7.82 -6.46
C LEU A 144 14.43 8.27 -5.42
N SER A 145 15.25 7.34 -4.92
CA SER A 145 16.31 7.65 -3.95
C SER A 145 17.35 8.62 -4.50
N LEU A 146 17.70 8.50 -5.79
CA LEU A 146 18.61 9.41 -6.48
C LEU A 146 17.99 10.79 -6.60
N ALA A 147 16.74 10.87 -7.05
CA ALA A 147 16.01 12.14 -7.16
C ALA A 147 15.87 12.85 -5.81
N ALA A 148 15.62 12.08 -4.73
CA ALA A 148 15.48 12.61 -3.38
C ALA A 148 16.81 12.85 -2.65
N GLY A 149 17.94 12.45 -3.21
CA GLY A 149 19.26 12.55 -2.58
C GLY A 149 19.46 11.68 -1.33
N ARG A 150 18.61 10.67 -1.11
CA ARG A 150 18.68 9.77 0.07
C ARG A 150 17.97 8.44 -0.19
N THR A 151 18.32 7.41 0.56
CA THR A 151 17.71 6.07 0.41
C THR A 151 16.24 6.04 0.84
N LEU A 152 15.37 5.60 -0.06
CA LEU A 152 13.93 5.45 0.11
C LEU A 152 13.48 4.04 -0.31
N ASP A 153 12.34 3.61 0.22
CA ASP A 153 11.56 2.47 -0.28
C ASP A 153 10.10 2.93 -0.40
N ALA A 154 9.64 3.13 -1.63
CA ALA A 154 8.30 3.64 -1.93
C ALA A 154 7.40 2.60 -2.58
N THR A 155 7.97 1.51 -3.09
CA THR A 155 7.25 0.40 -3.76
C THR A 155 6.61 -0.59 -2.77
N ALA A 156 6.48 -0.19 -1.51
CA ALA A 156 5.87 -1.02 -0.48
C ALA A 156 4.32 -0.95 -0.49
N GLY A 157 3.72 -0.20 -1.43
CA GLY A 157 2.27 -0.02 -1.52
C GLY A 157 1.67 0.66 -0.29
N CYS A 158 2.43 1.52 0.38
CA CYS A 158 2.01 2.20 1.61
C CYS A 158 2.63 3.60 1.72
N CYS A 159 1.78 4.58 1.99
CA CYS A 159 2.21 5.95 2.27
C CYS A 159 1.30 6.64 3.28
N TRP A 160 1.82 7.71 3.85
CA TRP A 160 1.07 8.61 4.70
C TRP A 160 1.08 10.01 4.09
N LEU A 161 -0.06 10.68 4.11
CA LEU A 161 -0.29 11.98 3.50
C LEU A 161 -0.83 12.95 4.55
N ALA A 162 -0.19 14.11 4.71
CA ALA A 162 -0.80 15.24 5.41
C ALA A 162 -1.87 15.89 4.53
N PRO A 163 -2.75 16.75 5.07
CA PRO A 163 -3.75 17.48 4.27
C PRO A 163 -3.15 18.18 3.04
N GLU A 164 -1.99 18.83 3.18
CA GLU A 164 -1.25 19.43 2.06
C GLU A 164 -0.88 18.41 0.98
N GLY A 165 -0.38 17.23 1.38
CA GLY A 165 -0.01 16.16 0.46
C GLY A 165 -1.20 15.55 -0.25
N VAL A 166 -2.33 15.38 0.46
CA VAL A 166 -3.59 14.95 -0.15
C VAL A 166 -4.01 15.91 -1.24
N ARG A 167 -4.10 17.22 -0.95
CA ARG A 167 -4.48 18.23 -1.94
C ARG A 167 -3.56 18.20 -3.16
N LEU A 168 -2.26 18.10 -2.92
CA LEU A 168 -1.26 18.12 -3.99
C LEU A 168 -1.36 16.88 -4.89
N VAL A 169 -1.42 15.69 -4.30
CA VAL A 169 -1.54 14.42 -5.03
C VAL A 169 -2.83 14.39 -5.83
N LEU A 170 -3.97 14.74 -5.22
CA LEU A 170 -5.26 14.70 -5.92
C LEU A 170 -5.36 15.73 -7.05
N ALA A 171 -4.63 16.84 -6.97
CA ALA A 171 -4.61 17.85 -8.02
C ALA A 171 -3.70 17.48 -9.20
N ALA A 172 -2.64 16.71 -8.99
CA ALA A 172 -1.58 16.52 -9.98
C ALA A 172 -1.41 15.07 -10.48
N SER A 173 -1.80 14.05 -9.71
CA SER A 173 -1.59 12.65 -10.07
C SER A 173 -2.51 12.21 -11.21
N THR A 174 -1.92 11.62 -12.24
CA THR A 174 -2.63 11.07 -13.40
C THR A 174 -2.39 9.57 -13.60
N GLU A 175 -1.36 9.00 -12.98
CA GLU A 175 -0.98 7.59 -13.12
C GLU A 175 -2.14 6.64 -12.80
N ALA A 176 -2.39 5.66 -13.67
CA ALA A 176 -3.49 4.70 -13.57
C ALA A 176 -3.08 3.39 -12.87
N SER A 177 -1.79 3.14 -12.73
CA SER A 177 -1.20 1.89 -12.25
C SER A 177 -0.54 2.01 -10.87
N ASN A 178 0.17 0.96 -10.46
CA ASN A 178 1.01 0.96 -9.25
C ASN A 178 2.23 1.88 -9.35
N ALA A 179 2.53 2.45 -10.53
CA ALA A 179 3.54 3.50 -10.67
C ALA A 179 3.21 4.77 -9.84
N THR A 180 1.99 4.87 -9.30
CA THR A 180 1.65 5.85 -8.25
C THR A 180 2.59 5.82 -7.04
N ASP A 181 3.22 4.66 -6.76
CA ASP A 181 4.24 4.52 -5.72
C ASP A 181 5.45 5.47 -5.94
N LEU A 182 5.75 5.85 -7.19
CA LEU A 182 6.79 6.81 -7.53
C LEU A 182 6.23 8.18 -7.94
N GLU A 183 5.10 8.22 -8.65
CA GLU A 183 4.48 9.48 -9.08
C GLU A 183 4.15 10.38 -7.89
N TRP A 184 3.54 9.84 -6.84
CA TRP A 184 3.09 10.63 -5.69
C TRP A 184 4.25 11.27 -4.90
N PRO A 185 5.31 10.53 -4.50
CA PRO A 185 6.45 11.17 -3.89
C PRO A 185 7.20 12.09 -4.86
N ALA A 186 7.19 11.83 -6.18
CA ALA A 186 7.80 12.71 -7.18
C ALA A 186 7.08 14.05 -7.30
N ILE A 187 5.74 14.05 -7.24
CA ILE A 187 4.93 15.28 -7.15
C ILE A 187 5.41 16.09 -5.94
N VAL A 188 5.45 15.50 -4.74
CA VAL A 188 5.89 16.23 -3.53
C VAL A 188 7.33 16.71 -3.64
N LEU A 189 8.23 15.88 -4.16
CA LEU A 189 9.64 16.20 -4.35
C LEU A 189 9.85 17.43 -5.26
N ARG A 190 9.12 17.52 -6.37
CA ARG A 190 9.17 18.66 -7.30
C ARG A 190 8.64 19.96 -6.69
N HIS A 191 7.74 19.87 -5.72
CA HIS A 191 7.18 21.04 -5.03
C HIS A 191 8.03 21.52 -3.84
N ASP A 192 8.40 20.62 -2.91
CA ASP A 192 9.36 20.92 -1.83
C ASP A 192 10.03 19.61 -1.35
N PRO A 193 11.30 19.37 -1.69
CA PRO A 193 12.02 18.16 -1.29
C PRO A 193 12.05 17.90 0.22
N ARG A 194 11.95 18.95 1.05
CA ARG A 194 11.96 18.82 2.52
C ARG A 194 10.65 18.29 3.07
N ARG A 195 9.58 18.28 2.26
CA ARG A 195 8.24 17.78 2.62
C ARG A 195 8.04 16.32 2.26
N LEU A 196 8.95 15.71 1.51
CA LEU A 196 9.03 14.27 1.38
C LEU A 196 9.66 13.71 2.65
N GLY A 197 9.02 12.72 3.25
CA GLY A 197 9.48 11.98 4.41
C GLY A 197 9.63 10.49 4.11
N PHE A 198 10.27 9.77 5.03
CA PHE A 198 10.44 8.33 4.95
C PHE A 198 10.39 7.69 6.33
N VAL A 199 9.90 6.45 6.39
CA VAL A 199 10.02 5.58 7.56
C VAL A 199 10.09 4.13 7.11
N ARG A 200 10.75 3.29 7.91
CA ARG A 200 10.77 1.85 7.72
C ARG A 200 9.90 1.16 8.76
N VAL A 201 9.21 0.11 8.34
CA VAL A 201 8.31 -0.68 9.19
C VAL A 201 8.51 -2.17 8.95
N GLU A 202 8.20 -2.98 9.95
CA GLU A 202 8.28 -4.45 9.90
C GLU A 202 7.01 -5.09 9.33
N GLY A 203 5.86 -4.45 9.52
CA GLY A 203 4.55 -4.98 9.14
C GLY A 203 4.25 -5.06 7.65
N LEU A 204 5.13 -4.52 6.80
CA LEU A 204 5.04 -4.62 5.34
C LEU A 204 5.86 -5.80 4.78
N ALA A 205 6.02 -6.87 5.55
CA ALA A 205 6.60 -8.13 5.05
C ALA A 205 5.67 -8.80 4.01
N PHE A 206 6.19 -9.79 3.28
CA PHE A 206 5.47 -10.47 2.21
C PHE A 206 4.21 -11.18 2.71
N GLU A 207 3.07 -10.60 2.37
CA GLU A 207 1.76 -10.96 2.88
C GLU A 207 1.07 -12.05 2.08
N THR A 208 1.36 -12.18 0.77
CA THR A 208 0.51 -12.96 -0.13
C THR A 208 0.35 -14.41 0.33
N ALA A 209 1.40 -15.04 0.87
CA ALA A 209 1.33 -16.43 1.34
C ALA A 209 0.28 -16.65 2.47
N ALA A 210 -0.01 -15.64 3.29
CA ALA A 210 -1.01 -15.72 4.35
C ALA A 210 -2.44 -15.95 3.80
N PHE A 211 -2.68 -15.58 2.55
CA PHE A 211 -3.96 -15.73 1.85
C PHE A 211 -4.03 -16.99 0.97
N HIS A 212 -2.96 -17.79 0.94
CA HIS A 212 -2.82 -19.02 0.13
C HIS A 212 -2.31 -20.23 0.95
N PRO A 213 -2.79 -20.48 2.18
CA PRO A 213 -2.20 -21.52 3.04
C PRO A 213 -2.33 -22.93 2.45
N ARG A 214 -3.39 -23.20 1.68
CA ARG A 214 -3.60 -24.52 1.03
C ARG A 214 -2.62 -24.74 -0.11
N GLU A 215 -2.40 -23.73 -0.94
CA GLU A 215 -1.48 -23.79 -2.06
C GLU A 215 -0.03 -23.85 -1.59
N VAL A 216 0.28 -23.13 -0.50
CA VAL A 216 1.59 -23.22 0.16
C VAL A 216 1.84 -24.65 0.66
N ALA A 217 0.86 -25.25 1.35
CA ALA A 217 0.97 -26.63 1.81
C ALA A 217 1.08 -27.63 0.64
N ALA A 218 0.26 -27.48 -0.40
CA ALA A 218 0.27 -28.34 -1.58
C ALA A 218 1.58 -28.28 -2.37
N ALA A 219 2.26 -27.12 -2.38
CA ALA A 219 3.56 -26.96 -3.00
C ALA A 219 4.72 -27.56 -2.16
N GLY A 220 4.45 -28.05 -0.95
CA GLY A 220 5.49 -28.55 -0.04
C GLY A 220 6.18 -27.46 0.78
N GLY A 221 5.58 -26.27 0.91
CA GLY A 221 6.06 -25.17 1.74
C GLY A 221 6.23 -23.85 1.00
N LEU A 222 6.53 -22.80 1.76
CA LEU A 222 6.57 -21.42 1.27
C LEU A 222 7.59 -21.22 0.15
N ALA A 223 8.80 -21.75 0.30
CA ALA A 223 9.87 -21.57 -0.69
C ALA A 223 9.48 -22.17 -2.06
N ALA A 224 8.95 -23.40 -2.06
CA ALA A 224 8.49 -24.07 -3.27
C ALA A 224 7.31 -23.34 -3.92
N TRP A 225 6.34 -22.90 -3.11
CA TRP A 225 5.21 -22.12 -3.60
C TRP A 225 5.64 -20.79 -4.21
N VAL A 226 6.55 -20.05 -3.57
CA VAL A 226 7.09 -18.79 -4.09
C VAL A 226 7.81 -19.01 -5.41
N ALA A 227 8.67 -20.01 -5.52
CA ALA A 227 9.36 -20.35 -6.76
C ALA A 227 8.36 -20.65 -7.88
N ALA A 228 7.39 -21.53 -7.63
CA ALA A 228 6.37 -21.91 -8.61
C ALA A 228 5.46 -20.73 -9.03
N THR A 229 5.19 -19.80 -8.11
CA THR A 229 4.25 -18.70 -8.36
C THR A 229 4.91 -17.48 -9.00
N TYR A 230 6.07 -17.08 -8.50
CA TYR A 230 6.71 -15.80 -8.82
C TYR A 230 7.93 -15.93 -9.75
N ASP A 231 8.60 -17.07 -9.78
CA ASP A 231 9.76 -17.27 -10.66
C ASP A 231 9.34 -17.76 -12.05
N ARG A 232 8.41 -17.01 -12.65
CA ARG A 232 7.85 -17.29 -13.97
C ARG A 232 8.14 -16.13 -14.92
N PRO A 233 8.48 -16.39 -16.20
CA PRO A 233 8.79 -15.33 -17.16
C PRO A 233 7.72 -14.23 -17.26
N GLN A 234 6.44 -14.59 -17.15
CA GLN A 234 5.33 -13.63 -17.24
C GLN A 234 5.28 -12.70 -16.02
N VAL A 235 5.60 -13.20 -14.82
CA VAL A 235 5.65 -12.40 -13.60
C VAL A 235 6.83 -11.43 -13.65
N TRP A 236 8.00 -11.91 -14.07
CA TRP A 236 9.18 -11.08 -14.30
C TRP A 236 8.91 -9.99 -15.34
N ALA A 237 8.32 -10.33 -16.48
CA ALA A 237 7.99 -9.34 -17.53
C ALA A 237 7.01 -8.26 -17.02
N ALA A 238 5.98 -8.66 -16.27
CA ALA A 238 5.04 -7.70 -15.68
C ALA A 238 5.71 -6.78 -14.65
N ARG A 239 6.58 -7.32 -13.79
CA ARG A 239 7.29 -6.54 -12.76
C ARG A 239 8.35 -5.61 -13.36
N LEU A 240 9.06 -6.04 -14.40
CA LEU A 240 10.01 -5.20 -15.13
C LEU A 240 9.29 -4.05 -15.87
N ARG A 241 8.14 -4.32 -16.48
CA ARG A 241 7.32 -3.27 -17.09
C ARG A 241 6.86 -2.26 -16.05
N LEU A 242 6.32 -2.72 -14.93
CA LEU A 242 5.93 -1.82 -13.83
C LEU A 242 7.12 -1.01 -13.30
N ALA A 243 8.31 -1.59 -13.20
CA ALA A 243 9.51 -0.87 -12.79
C ALA A 243 9.87 0.26 -13.78
N ALA A 244 9.75 0.01 -15.09
CA ALA A 244 9.95 1.01 -16.13
C ALA A 244 8.88 2.11 -16.08
N ASP A 245 7.60 1.74 -15.97
CA ASP A 245 6.48 2.68 -15.86
C ASP A 245 6.65 3.57 -14.62
N SER A 246 7.05 2.99 -13.49
CA SER A 246 7.31 3.72 -12.25
C SER A 246 8.46 4.72 -12.40
N ALA A 247 9.53 4.35 -13.10
CA ALA A 247 10.64 5.26 -13.37
C ALA A 247 10.25 6.39 -14.34
N ALA A 248 9.34 6.12 -15.29
CA ALA A 248 8.80 7.14 -16.21
C ALA A 248 7.85 8.13 -15.51
N ALA A 249 7.23 7.73 -14.40
CA ALA A 249 6.33 8.57 -13.60
C ALA A 249 7.04 9.50 -12.59
N LEU A 250 8.36 9.36 -12.43
CA LEU A 250 9.21 10.20 -11.56
C LEU A 250 9.54 11.55 -12.22
#